data_AF-A0A7J7SS52-F1
#
_entry.id   AF-A0A7J7SS52-F1
#
_cell.length_a   1.000
_cell.length_b   1.000
_cell.length_c   1.000
_cell.angle_alpha   90.00
_cell.angle_beta   90.00
_cell.angle_gamma   90.00
#
_symmetry.space_group_name_H-M   'P 1'
#
loop_
_entity.id
_entity.type
_entity.pdbx_description
1 polymer ?
#
loop_
_entity_poly.entity_id
_entity_poly.type
_entity_poly.pdbx_seq_one_letter_code
_entity_poly.pdbx_strand_id
1 'polypeptide(L)'
;MATAGGGSAAELGSRGLLRLLSFCVLLAGLCGGNSVERKIYIPLNKTAPCVRLLNATHQIGCHSSISGDTGVIHVVEKEEDLQWVLTDGPNPTNTTYVVQYALANLTGKVVDLTREQCQDPSKVPNENKDLYEYMWVQGPLNSNGTERLPYCVRSTARLVRAVSPAFELGQWGSTEYSTWTESRWKDIRARIFLIASKELELITLAVGFGVLVCSLVITYCINAKADVLFIAPREPGSVSF
;
A
#
# COMPACT_ATOMS: atom_id res chain seq x y z
N MET A 1 80.23 -24.71 4.77
CA MET A 1 79.51 -25.17 5.97
C MET A 1 78.37 -24.19 6.20
N ALA A 2 77.19 -24.48 5.64
CA ALA A 2 76.00 -23.67 5.78
C ALA A 2 74.86 -24.63 6.17
N THR A 3 74.30 -24.44 7.36
CA THR A 3 73.20 -25.27 7.89
C THR A 3 71.87 -24.56 7.62
N ALA A 4 71.02 -25.24 6.85
CA ALA A 4 69.64 -24.87 6.59
C ALA A 4 68.77 -25.13 7.83
N GLY A 5 68.03 -24.11 8.28
CA GLY A 5 66.99 -24.24 9.30
C GLY A 5 65.61 -24.28 8.63
N GLY A 6 64.97 -25.45 8.66
CA GLY A 6 63.61 -25.66 8.13
C GLY A 6 62.54 -25.07 9.06
N GLY A 7 61.68 -24.23 8.50
CA GLY A 7 60.44 -23.78 9.14
C GLY A 7 59.36 -24.84 8.98
N SER A 8 58.92 -25.41 10.09
CA SER A 8 57.84 -26.40 10.16
C SER A 8 56.49 -25.74 9.85
N ALA A 9 55.85 -26.17 8.77
CA ALA A 9 54.46 -25.86 8.46
C ALA A 9 53.56 -26.61 9.45
N ALA A 10 52.75 -25.87 10.21
CA ALA A 10 51.81 -26.47 11.16
C ALA A 10 50.70 -27.23 10.41
N GLU A 11 50.75 -28.57 10.44
CA GLU A 11 49.63 -29.43 10.04
C GLU A 11 48.47 -29.27 11.02
N LEU A 12 47.35 -28.71 10.54
CA LEU A 12 46.11 -28.59 11.30
C LEU A 12 45.39 -29.95 11.30
N GLY A 13 45.69 -30.81 12.29
CA GLY A 13 45.07 -32.12 12.43
C GLY A 13 43.55 -32.10 12.59
N SER A 14 42.89 -33.21 12.25
CA SER A 14 41.41 -33.40 12.25
C SER A 14 40.68 -32.92 13.52
N ARG A 15 41.30 -33.06 14.71
CA ARG A 15 40.77 -32.53 15.98
C ARG A 15 40.77 -31.00 16.06
N GLY A 16 41.74 -30.34 15.43
CA GLY A 16 41.79 -28.88 15.31
C GLY A 16 40.72 -28.34 14.38
N LEU A 17 40.47 -29.04 13.27
CA LEU A 17 39.41 -28.70 12.32
C LEU A 17 38.02 -28.80 12.96
N LEU A 18 37.75 -29.88 13.70
CA LEU A 18 36.47 -30.09 14.40
C LEU A 18 36.21 -29.02 15.47
N ARG A 19 37.26 -28.60 16.19
CA ARG A 19 37.16 -27.55 17.20
C ARG A 19 36.93 -26.17 16.58
N LEU A 20 37.56 -25.90 15.44
CA LEU A 20 37.34 -24.66 14.69
C LEU A 20 35.89 -24.59 14.16
N LEU A 21 35.40 -25.69 13.58
CA LEU A 21 34.01 -25.80 13.10
C LEU A 21 32.99 -25.65 14.23
N SER A 22 33.22 -26.33 15.37
CA SER A 22 32.37 -26.21 16.55
C SER A 22 32.35 -24.78 17.11
N PHE A 23 33.50 -24.11 17.14
CA PHE A 23 33.62 -22.71 17.55
C PHE A 23 32.90 -21.75 16.59
N CYS A 24 33.00 -21.97 15.28
CA CYS A 24 32.27 -21.20 14.27
C CYS A 24 30.75 -21.38 14.37
N VAL A 25 30.27 -22.60 14.66
CA VAL A 25 28.84 -22.89 14.85
C VAL A 25 28.31 -22.25 16.14
N LEU A 26 29.10 -22.28 17.23
CA LEU A 26 28.77 -21.60 18.49
C LEU A 26 28.71 -20.08 18.34
N LEU A 27 29.62 -19.48 17.55
CA LEU A 27 29.60 -18.06 17.21
C LEU A 27 28.39 -17.67 16.37
N ALA A 28 27.98 -18.50 15.40
CA ALA A 28 26.78 -18.26 14.62
C ALA A 28 25.48 -18.31 15.45
N GLY A 29 25.44 -19.15 16.50
CA GLY A 29 24.29 -19.27 17.42
C GLY A 29 24.09 -18.09 18.37
N LEU A 30 25.12 -17.25 18.59
CA LEU A 30 25.03 -16.05 19.43
C LEU A 30 24.59 -14.79 18.65
N CYS A 31 24.48 -14.87 17.32
CA CYS A 31 24.07 -13.75 16.48
C CYS A 31 22.55 -13.70 16.30
N GLY A 32 21.86 -12.97 17.19
CA GLY A 32 20.46 -12.59 16.99
C GLY A 32 20.31 -11.67 15.77
N GLY A 33 19.89 -12.21 14.63
CA GLY A 33 19.64 -11.45 13.41
C GLY A 33 18.25 -10.84 13.38
N ASN A 34 18.15 -9.51 13.39
CA ASN A 34 16.91 -8.82 13.04
C ASN A 34 16.79 -8.67 11.52
N SER A 35 15.59 -8.86 10.97
CA SER A 35 15.34 -8.64 9.54
C SER A 35 15.76 -7.23 9.12
N VAL A 36 16.61 -7.17 8.10
CA VAL A 36 17.10 -5.93 7.48
C VAL A 36 15.92 -5.06 7.03
N GLU A 37 14.84 -5.69 6.54
CA GLU A 37 13.63 -5.01 6.12
C GLU A 37 13.01 -4.15 7.23
N ARG A 38 12.93 -4.65 8.46
CA ARG A 38 12.36 -3.90 9.60
C ARG A 38 13.24 -2.76 10.09
N LYS A 39 14.53 -2.77 9.76
CA LYS A 39 15.46 -1.67 10.06
C LYS A 39 15.49 -0.61 8.96
N ILE A 40 15.10 -1.00 7.75
CA ILE A 40 15.18 -0.16 6.56
C ILE A 40 13.87 0.55 6.28
N TYR A 41 12.71 -0.11 6.42
CA TYR A 41 11.44 0.45 5.96
C TYR A 41 10.55 0.93 7.10
N ILE A 42 10.09 2.19 7.01
CA ILE A 42 9.01 2.71 7.84
C ILE A 42 7.79 2.91 6.93
N PRO A 43 6.71 2.12 7.12
CA PRO A 43 5.50 2.31 6.33
C PRO A 43 4.83 3.62 6.76
N LEU A 44 4.58 4.50 5.79
CA LEU A 44 3.76 5.70 6.00
C LEU A 44 2.33 5.37 5.65
N ASN A 45 1.54 4.97 6.65
CA ASN A 45 0.16 4.52 6.45
C ASN A 45 -0.81 5.66 6.08
N LYS A 46 -0.39 6.93 6.21
CA LYS A 46 -1.24 8.11 5.95
C LYS A 46 -0.44 9.20 5.23
N THR A 47 -0.35 9.13 3.90
CA THR A 47 0.25 10.20 3.08
C THR A 47 -0.69 10.61 1.96
N ALA A 48 -0.98 11.91 1.84
CA ALA A 48 -1.71 12.52 0.73
C ALA A 48 -0.76 13.45 -0.07
N PRO A 49 0.12 12.89 -0.93
CA PRO A 49 1.10 13.70 -1.62
C PRO A 49 0.48 14.41 -2.83
N CYS A 50 0.46 15.73 -2.82
CA CYS A 50 0.35 16.51 -4.05
C CYS A 50 1.76 16.65 -4.65
N VAL A 51 2.02 16.02 -5.79
CA VAL A 51 3.33 16.11 -6.46
C VAL A 51 3.20 16.78 -7.82
N ARG A 52 4.17 17.65 -8.12
CA ARG A 52 4.40 18.21 -9.45
C ARG A 52 5.45 17.35 -10.16
N LEU A 53 5.05 16.68 -11.23
CA LEU A 53 5.95 16.01 -12.17
C LEU A 53 6.42 17.04 -13.20
N LEU A 54 7.72 17.30 -13.21
CA LEU A 54 8.36 18.19 -14.19
C LEU A 54 8.84 17.34 -15.37
N ASN A 55 8.32 17.61 -16.57
CA ASN A 55 8.95 17.15 -17.81
C ASN A 55 9.39 18.38 -18.59
N ALA A 56 10.71 18.69 -18.55
CA ALA A 56 11.53 19.65 -19.30
C ALA A 56 10.96 21.04 -19.68
N THR A 57 9.70 21.17 -20.08
CA THR A 57 8.99 22.43 -20.37
C THR A 57 7.53 22.46 -19.91
N HIS A 58 6.93 21.35 -19.45
CA HIS A 58 5.54 21.29 -18.96
C HIS A 58 5.47 20.81 -17.50
N GLN A 59 4.68 21.53 -16.70
CA GLN A 59 4.34 21.14 -15.34
C GLN A 59 3.08 20.27 -15.37
N ILE A 60 3.16 19.06 -14.80
CA ILE A 60 2.00 18.19 -14.62
C ILE A 60 1.91 17.85 -13.14
N GLY A 61 0.92 18.41 -12.45
CA GLY A 61 0.63 18.12 -11.04
C GLY A 61 0.03 19.32 -10.32
N CYS A 62 -0.13 19.22 -9.00
CA CYS A 62 -0.85 20.23 -8.23
C CYS A 62 -0.19 21.61 -8.33
N HIS A 63 -0.91 22.60 -8.85
CA HIS A 63 -0.44 23.98 -8.97
C HIS A 63 -1.43 24.92 -8.31
N SER A 64 -0.98 25.77 -7.38
CA SER A 64 -1.81 26.85 -6.79
C SER A 64 -1.71 28.15 -7.58
N SER A 65 -2.81 28.87 -7.77
CA SER A 65 -2.82 30.21 -8.39
C SER A 65 -1.99 31.24 -7.59
N ILE A 66 -1.61 32.38 -8.21
CA ILE A 66 -0.87 33.48 -7.54
C ILE A 66 -1.70 34.15 -6.42
N SER A 67 -3.01 33.93 -6.40
CA SER A 67 -3.95 34.29 -5.34
C SER A 67 -4.14 33.19 -4.28
N GLY A 68 -3.44 32.06 -4.41
CA GLY A 68 -3.60 30.88 -3.56
C GLY A 68 -4.81 30.03 -3.96
N ASP A 69 -4.62 28.71 -3.94
CA ASP A 69 -5.74 27.77 -3.99
C ASP A 69 -6.06 27.39 -2.55
N THR A 70 -7.20 27.90 -2.07
CA THR A 70 -7.68 27.65 -0.72
C THR A 70 -8.43 26.32 -0.68
N GLY A 71 -8.00 25.44 0.23
CA GLY A 71 -8.66 24.18 0.54
C GLY A 71 -8.59 23.93 2.05
N VAL A 72 -9.47 23.09 2.57
CA VAL A 72 -9.57 22.81 4.01
C VAL A 72 -8.64 21.65 4.36
N ILE A 73 -7.70 21.90 5.29
CA ILE A 73 -6.87 20.85 5.89
C ILE A 73 -7.70 20.19 7.00
N HIS A 74 -8.06 18.93 6.80
CA HIS A 74 -8.76 18.14 7.81
C HIS A 74 -7.76 17.38 8.67
N VAL A 75 -7.72 17.70 9.97
CA VAL A 75 -6.97 16.94 10.97
C VAL A 75 -7.83 15.75 11.37
N VAL A 76 -7.28 14.55 11.15
CA VAL A 76 -7.96 13.28 11.36
C VAL A 76 -7.42 12.67 12.65
N GLU A 77 -8.22 12.70 13.72
CA GLU A 77 -7.84 12.18 15.04
C GLU A 77 -8.34 10.75 15.23
N LYS A 78 -9.43 10.36 14.55
CA LYS A 78 -10.08 9.07 14.71
C LYS A 78 -10.32 8.39 13.36
N GLU A 79 -10.53 7.08 13.40
CA GLU A 79 -10.72 6.24 12.19
C GLU A 79 -12.04 6.55 11.45
N GLU A 80 -13.01 7.13 12.16
CA GLU A 80 -14.30 7.58 11.63
C GLU A 80 -14.18 8.84 10.76
N ASP A 81 -13.30 9.77 11.10
CA ASP A 81 -13.00 10.97 10.29
C ASP A 81 -12.32 10.59 8.96
N LEU A 82 -11.60 9.46 8.98
CA LEU A 82 -10.95 8.88 7.81
C LEU A 82 -11.98 8.15 6.92
N GLN A 83 -12.94 7.44 7.51
CA GLN A 83 -14.05 6.81 6.78
C GLN A 83 -14.93 7.85 6.06
N TRP A 84 -15.17 9.02 6.68
CA TRP A 84 -15.89 10.13 6.04
C TRP A 84 -15.17 10.70 4.82
N VAL A 85 -13.84 10.69 4.74
CA VAL A 85 -13.13 11.13 3.53
C VAL A 85 -13.08 10.03 2.46
N LEU A 86 -12.92 8.78 2.89
CA LEU A 86 -12.69 7.63 2.02
C LEU A 86 -13.97 7.04 1.39
N THR A 87 -15.12 7.22 2.04
CA THR A 87 -16.44 6.81 1.51
C THR A 87 -17.26 8.01 1.04
N ASP A 88 -17.03 9.16 1.68
CA ASP A 88 -17.42 10.56 1.43
C ASP A 88 -17.14 11.25 0.09
N GLY A 89 -16.22 10.76 -0.74
CA GLY A 89 -15.93 11.46 -2.00
C GLY A 89 -14.75 10.93 -2.80
N PRO A 90 -14.47 11.51 -3.99
CA PRO A 90 -15.33 12.24 -4.89
C PRO A 90 -15.75 11.35 -6.08
N ASN A 91 -16.94 10.77 -6.01
CA ASN A 91 -17.70 10.30 -7.17
C ASN A 91 -19.12 10.83 -6.96
N PRO A 92 -19.66 11.63 -7.90
CA PRO A 92 -20.40 12.87 -7.57
C PRO A 92 -20.32 13.21 -6.08
N THR A 93 -19.26 13.93 -5.70
CA THR A 93 -18.84 14.23 -4.31
C THR A 93 -19.92 14.02 -3.26
N ASN A 94 -19.63 13.32 -2.15
CA ASN A 94 -20.42 13.25 -0.91
C ASN A 94 -21.26 14.51 -0.70
N THR A 95 -20.53 15.62 -0.82
CA THR A 95 -20.95 17.00 -0.84
C THR A 95 -22.14 17.30 -1.76
N THR A 96 -22.10 16.94 -3.05
CA THR A 96 -23.20 17.18 -4.00
C THR A 96 -24.51 16.54 -3.53
N TYR A 97 -24.46 15.27 -3.11
CA TYR A 97 -25.65 14.59 -2.59
C TYR A 97 -26.11 15.22 -1.27
N VAL A 98 -25.19 15.45 -0.31
CA VAL A 98 -25.53 16.09 0.96
C VAL A 98 -26.17 17.46 0.73
N VAL A 99 -25.61 18.28 -0.16
CA VAL A 99 -26.17 19.58 -0.52
C VAL A 99 -27.54 19.43 -1.17
N GLN A 100 -27.73 18.47 -2.08
CA GLN A 100 -29.03 18.24 -2.70
C GLN A 100 -30.09 17.82 -1.66
N TYR A 101 -29.80 16.84 -0.81
CA TYR A 101 -30.73 16.36 0.22
C TYR A 101 -30.99 17.41 1.30
N ALA A 102 -29.96 18.18 1.70
CA ALA A 102 -30.12 19.29 2.64
C ALA A 102 -30.99 20.40 2.04
N LEU A 103 -30.74 20.77 0.77
CA LEU A 103 -31.54 21.75 0.05
C LEU A 103 -32.99 21.25 -0.12
N ALA A 104 -33.18 19.97 -0.44
CA ALA A 104 -34.50 19.34 -0.54
C ALA A 104 -35.25 19.36 0.81
N ASN A 105 -34.55 19.15 1.93
CA ASN A 105 -35.15 19.23 3.27
C ASN A 105 -35.52 20.68 3.65
N LEU A 106 -34.69 21.66 3.28
CA LEU A 106 -34.93 23.07 3.60
C LEU A 106 -36.00 23.74 2.72
N THR A 107 -36.07 23.36 1.45
CA THR A 107 -36.97 24.00 0.45
C THR A 107 -38.17 23.14 0.10
N GLY A 108 -38.09 21.83 0.32
CA GLY A 108 -39.13 20.87 -0.01
C GLY A 108 -40.22 20.76 1.04
N LYS A 109 -41.19 19.89 0.75
CA LYS A 109 -42.28 19.52 1.67
C LYS A 109 -42.39 17.99 1.74
N VAL A 110 -42.64 17.50 2.95
CA VAL A 110 -42.96 16.09 3.16
C VAL A 110 -44.36 15.81 2.62
N VAL A 111 -44.48 14.77 1.80
CA VAL A 111 -45.75 14.33 1.21
C VAL A 111 -46.05 12.90 1.64
N ASP A 112 -47.33 12.61 1.87
CA ASP A 112 -47.80 11.29 2.32
C ASP A 112 -47.99 10.37 1.11
N LEU A 113 -46.89 9.81 0.64
CA LEU A 113 -46.83 8.86 -0.47
C LEU A 113 -46.13 7.58 -0.03
N THR A 114 -46.48 6.44 -0.63
CA THR A 114 -45.70 5.21 -0.44
C THR A 114 -44.38 5.26 -1.21
N ARG A 115 -43.47 4.33 -0.91
CA ARG A 115 -42.18 4.25 -1.60
C ARG A 115 -42.34 4.10 -3.12
N GLU A 116 -43.29 3.28 -3.54
CA GLU A 116 -43.55 2.99 -4.95
C GLU A 116 -44.13 4.20 -5.66
N GLN A 117 -45.02 4.94 -4.99
CA GLN A 117 -45.59 6.19 -5.50
C GLN A 117 -44.55 7.31 -5.56
N CYS A 118 -43.64 7.39 -4.59
CA CYS A 118 -42.54 8.36 -4.57
C CYS A 118 -41.52 8.08 -5.70
N GLN A 119 -41.28 6.81 -6.02
CA GLN A 119 -40.39 6.40 -7.11
C GLN A 119 -40.99 6.71 -8.49
N ASP A 120 -42.31 6.57 -8.63
CA ASP A 120 -43.02 6.85 -9.87
C ASP A 120 -44.29 7.70 -9.64
N PRO A 121 -44.10 9.01 -9.39
CA PRO A 121 -45.18 9.92 -9.02
C PRO A 121 -46.16 10.19 -10.17
N SER A 122 -45.82 9.84 -11.41
CA SER A 122 -46.70 9.93 -12.57
C SER A 122 -47.99 9.09 -12.43
N LYS A 123 -48.00 8.10 -11.54
CA LYS A 123 -49.17 7.27 -11.24
C LYS A 123 -50.16 7.95 -10.27
N VAL A 124 -49.77 9.04 -9.62
CA VAL A 124 -50.58 9.75 -8.64
C VAL A 124 -51.21 10.99 -9.30
N PRO A 125 -52.55 11.14 -9.32
CA PRO A 125 -53.20 12.19 -10.12
C PRO A 125 -52.94 13.62 -9.64
N ASN A 126 -52.61 13.80 -8.35
CA ASN A 126 -52.39 15.13 -7.74
C ASN A 126 -50.92 15.58 -7.76
N GLU A 127 -49.99 14.75 -8.23
CA GLU A 127 -48.56 15.02 -8.18
C GLU A 127 -47.99 15.11 -9.60
N ASN A 128 -47.04 16.04 -9.81
CA ASN A 128 -46.49 16.32 -11.13
C ASN A 128 -44.96 16.11 -11.13
N LYS A 129 -44.54 15.03 -11.79
CA LYS A 129 -43.13 14.61 -11.94
C LYS A 129 -42.27 15.61 -12.71
N ASP A 130 -42.85 16.38 -13.63
CA ASP A 130 -42.08 17.29 -14.47
C ASP A 130 -41.66 18.54 -13.71
N LEU A 131 -42.52 19.01 -12.79
CA LEU A 131 -42.30 20.21 -11.98
C LEU A 131 -41.44 19.97 -10.75
N TYR A 132 -41.58 18.81 -10.11
CA TYR A 132 -40.93 18.50 -8.84
C TYR A 132 -40.10 17.23 -8.90
N GLU A 133 -39.11 17.18 -8.03
CA GLU A 133 -38.33 15.98 -7.74
C GLU A 133 -38.87 15.33 -6.46
N TYR A 134 -39.05 14.02 -6.50
CA TYR A 134 -39.57 13.22 -5.37
C TYR A 134 -38.47 12.32 -4.87
N MET A 135 -38.10 12.49 -3.61
CA MET A 135 -36.95 11.83 -3.00
C MET A 135 -37.44 11.01 -1.81
N TRP A 136 -37.30 9.68 -1.88
CA TRP A 136 -37.57 8.80 -0.75
C TRP A 136 -36.39 8.84 0.22
N VAL A 137 -36.57 9.48 1.38
CA VAL A 137 -35.51 9.73 2.35
C VAL A 137 -35.70 8.92 3.62
N GLN A 138 -34.59 8.59 4.27
CA GLN A 138 -34.62 8.02 5.61
C GLN A 138 -34.90 9.14 6.61
N GLY A 139 -35.96 8.99 7.39
CA GLY A 139 -36.31 9.97 8.41
C GLY A 139 -35.63 9.75 9.76
N PRO A 140 -36.18 10.38 10.82
CA PRO A 140 -35.66 10.24 12.17
C PRO A 140 -35.82 8.81 12.69
N LEU A 141 -35.01 8.48 13.69
CA LEU A 141 -35.21 7.25 14.46
C LEU A 141 -36.56 7.30 15.16
N ASN A 142 -37.25 6.17 15.17
CA ASN A 142 -38.43 6.00 16.01
C ASN A 142 -38.01 6.06 17.49
N SER A 143 -38.77 6.74 18.34
CA SER A 143 -38.37 7.05 19.72
C SER A 143 -38.08 5.80 20.57
N ASN A 144 -38.71 4.67 20.24
CA ASN A 144 -38.64 3.43 21.00
C ASN A 144 -38.06 2.25 20.20
N GLY A 145 -37.37 2.51 19.08
CA GLY A 145 -36.86 1.44 18.20
C GLY A 145 -35.60 1.83 17.45
N THR A 146 -35.00 0.86 16.76
CA THR A 146 -33.85 1.05 15.87
C THR A 146 -34.26 1.40 14.44
N GLU A 147 -35.56 1.30 14.15
CA GLU A 147 -36.12 1.57 12.82
C GLU A 147 -36.28 3.08 12.59
N ARG A 148 -35.90 3.52 11.39
CA ARG A 148 -36.11 4.89 10.91
C ARG A 148 -37.44 4.96 10.19
N LEU A 149 -38.14 6.09 10.33
CA LEU A 149 -39.41 6.34 9.64
C LEU A 149 -39.13 6.98 8.28
N PRO A 150 -39.19 6.25 7.15
CA PRO A 150 -38.96 6.83 5.85
C PRO A 150 -40.15 7.70 5.41
N TYR A 151 -39.88 8.73 4.63
CA TYR A 151 -40.93 9.56 4.02
C TYR A 151 -40.48 10.10 2.66
N CYS A 152 -41.46 10.52 1.86
CA CYS A 152 -41.20 11.14 0.57
C CYS A 152 -41.10 12.67 0.72
N VAL A 153 -40.05 13.27 0.16
CA VAL A 153 -39.89 14.72 0.09
C VAL A 153 -40.09 15.16 -1.34
N ARG A 154 -41.02 16.09 -1.54
CA ARG A 154 -41.21 16.80 -2.80
C ARG A 154 -40.44 18.11 -2.76
N SER A 155 -39.48 18.30 -3.66
CA SER A 155 -38.67 19.51 -3.76
C SER A 155 -38.39 19.89 -5.21
N THR A 156 -37.78 21.05 -5.45
CA THR A 156 -37.26 21.46 -6.77
C THR A 156 -35.75 21.25 -6.90
N ALA A 157 -35.11 20.63 -5.90
CA ALA A 157 -33.67 20.41 -5.87
C ALA A 157 -33.27 19.26 -6.81
N ARG A 158 -32.67 19.61 -7.96
CA ARG A 158 -32.27 18.66 -9.01
C ARG A 158 -30.77 18.69 -9.26
N LEU A 159 -30.24 17.55 -9.72
CA LEU A 159 -28.87 17.47 -10.21
C LEU A 159 -28.84 17.78 -11.70
N VAL A 160 -27.82 18.54 -12.11
CA VAL A 160 -27.50 18.77 -13.51
C VAL A 160 -26.08 18.26 -13.74
N ARG A 161 -25.87 17.65 -14.89
CA ARG A 161 -24.54 17.18 -15.29
C ARG A 161 -23.62 18.39 -15.52
N ALA A 162 -22.57 18.49 -14.72
CA ALA A 162 -21.52 19.49 -14.89
C ALA A 162 -20.31 18.86 -15.58
N VAL A 163 -20.27 18.92 -16.91
CA VAL A 163 -19.13 18.50 -17.73
C VAL A 163 -18.76 19.66 -18.65
N SER A 164 -17.47 19.87 -18.89
CA SER A 164 -17.03 20.95 -19.77
C SER A 164 -17.50 20.70 -21.21
N PRO A 165 -18.06 21.72 -21.89
CA PRO A 165 -18.47 21.62 -23.30
C PRO A 165 -17.33 21.22 -24.25
N ALA A 166 -16.07 21.48 -23.88
CA ALA A 166 -14.90 21.00 -24.64
C ALA A 166 -14.95 19.50 -24.91
N PHE A 167 -15.42 18.71 -23.94
CA PHE A 167 -15.49 17.25 -24.07
C PHE A 167 -16.74 16.79 -24.82
N GLU A 168 -17.85 17.52 -24.73
CA GLU A 168 -19.07 17.23 -25.49
C GLU A 168 -18.88 17.53 -26.98
N LEU A 169 -18.15 18.61 -27.30
CA LEU A 169 -17.84 19.04 -28.66
C LEU A 169 -16.60 18.36 -29.26
N GLY A 170 -15.84 17.59 -28.46
CA GLY A 170 -14.58 16.96 -28.89
C GLY A 170 -13.41 17.93 -29.14
N GLN A 171 -13.48 19.15 -28.60
CA GLN A 171 -12.47 20.20 -28.76
C GLN A 171 -11.48 20.21 -27.59
N TRP A 172 -10.57 19.23 -27.54
CA TRP A 172 -9.66 19.04 -26.40
C TRP A 172 -8.57 20.12 -26.24
N GLY A 173 -8.31 20.91 -27.28
CA GLY A 173 -7.38 22.04 -27.27
C GLY A 173 -8.06 23.40 -27.09
N SER A 174 -9.33 23.43 -26.69
CA SER A 174 -10.05 24.69 -26.50
C SER A 174 -9.39 25.55 -25.42
N THR A 175 -9.22 26.84 -25.72
CA THR A 175 -8.78 27.86 -24.75
C THR A 175 -9.96 28.55 -24.07
N GLU A 176 -11.17 28.37 -24.61
CA GLU A 176 -12.40 28.97 -24.10
C GLU A 176 -13.09 28.08 -23.05
N TYR A 177 -13.07 26.77 -23.28
CA TYR A 177 -13.67 25.78 -22.38
C TYR A 177 -12.61 25.04 -21.58
N SER A 178 -12.97 24.66 -20.35
CA SER A 178 -12.11 23.90 -19.44
C SER A 178 -11.76 22.51 -20.02
N THR A 179 -10.49 22.13 -19.99
CA THR A 179 -10.00 20.84 -20.54
C THR A 179 -9.31 19.97 -19.49
N TRP A 180 -9.60 20.21 -18.20
CA TRP A 180 -9.02 19.43 -17.11
C TRP A 180 -9.45 17.97 -17.14
N THR A 181 -8.47 17.07 -17.04
CA THR A 181 -8.69 15.63 -16.93
C THR A 181 -7.83 15.05 -15.81
N GLU A 182 -8.41 14.13 -15.04
CA GLU A 182 -7.64 13.37 -14.05
C GLU A 182 -7.02 12.14 -14.73
N SER A 183 -5.72 11.92 -14.51
CA SER A 183 -5.06 10.69 -14.96
C SER A 183 -5.54 9.49 -14.13
N ARG A 184 -5.57 8.30 -14.72
CA ARG A 184 -5.92 7.08 -13.99
C ARG A 184 -4.69 6.50 -13.29
N TRP A 185 -4.81 6.24 -11.99
CA TRP A 185 -3.76 5.65 -11.17
C TRP A 185 -4.07 4.18 -10.86
N LYS A 186 -3.03 3.36 -10.63
CA LYS A 186 -3.20 1.98 -10.15
C LYS A 186 -3.10 1.91 -8.62
N ASP A 187 -1.93 2.25 -8.06
CA ASP A 187 -1.70 2.29 -6.62
C ASP A 187 -0.80 3.48 -6.27
N ILE A 188 -1.21 4.32 -5.33
CA ILE A 188 -0.39 5.41 -4.78
C ILE A 188 0.13 4.95 -3.42
N ARG A 189 1.46 4.84 -3.28
CA ARG A 189 2.11 4.45 -2.01
C ARG A 189 3.40 5.22 -1.79
N ALA A 190 3.65 5.61 -0.55
CA ALA A 190 4.90 6.23 -0.13
C ALA A 190 5.58 5.37 0.95
N ARG A 191 6.91 5.28 0.93
CA ARG A 191 7.70 4.61 1.96
C ARG A 191 9.01 5.35 2.17
N ILE A 192 9.40 5.51 3.44
CA ILE A 192 10.71 6.02 3.82
C ILE A 192 11.62 4.83 4.08
N PHE A 193 12.85 4.90 3.56
CA PHE A 193 13.83 3.89 3.87
C PHE A 193 15.26 4.41 4.06
N LEU A 194 15.99 3.76 4.98
CA LEU A 194 17.42 3.98 5.19
C LEU A 194 18.21 3.17 4.16
N ILE A 195 19.01 3.84 3.34
CA ILE A 195 19.89 3.18 2.37
C ILE A 195 21.26 2.89 2.99
N ALA A 196 21.77 1.67 2.79
CA ALA A 196 23.13 1.32 3.19
C ALA A 196 24.16 1.99 2.26
N SER A 197 25.41 2.16 2.73
CA SER A 197 26.48 2.66 1.88
C SER A 197 26.86 1.63 0.81
N LYS A 198 27.31 2.11 -0.37
CA LYS A 198 27.73 1.24 -1.47
C LYS A 198 28.91 0.33 -1.12
N GLU A 199 29.80 0.79 -0.24
CA GLU A 199 30.91 0.00 0.28
C GLU A 199 30.41 -1.19 1.10
N LEU A 200 29.41 -0.99 1.96
CA LEU A 200 28.85 -2.06 2.78
C LEU A 200 28.09 -3.10 1.93
N GLU A 201 27.36 -2.65 0.90
CA GLU A 201 26.72 -3.55 -0.07
C GLU A 201 27.75 -4.44 -0.78
N LEU A 202 28.85 -3.86 -1.25
CA LEU A 202 29.94 -4.58 -1.92
C LEU A 202 30.65 -5.56 -0.97
N ILE A 203 30.96 -5.14 0.26
CA ILE A 203 31.58 -6.00 1.27
C ILE A 203 30.68 -7.20 1.57
N THR A 204 29.37 -6.96 1.78
CA THR A 204 28.41 -8.03 2.07
C THR A 204 28.33 -9.03 0.91
N LEU A 205 28.30 -8.56 -0.34
CA LEU A 205 28.32 -9.42 -1.52
C LEU A 205 29.62 -10.24 -1.60
N ALA A 206 30.78 -9.61 -1.38
CA ALA A 206 32.08 -10.27 -1.44
C ALA A 206 32.24 -11.34 -0.36
N VAL A 207 31.81 -11.04 0.88
CA VAL A 207 31.79 -12.01 1.98
C VAL A 207 30.86 -13.17 1.66
N GLY A 208 29.65 -12.89 1.16
CA GLY A 208 28.70 -13.92 0.75
C GLY A 208 29.26 -14.86 -0.32
N PHE A 209 29.89 -14.30 -1.35
CA PHE A 209 30.55 -15.10 -2.40
C PHE A 209 31.74 -15.90 -1.86
N GLY A 210 32.55 -15.31 -0.97
CA GLY A 210 33.67 -15.98 -0.32
C GLY A 210 33.22 -17.19 0.51
N VAL A 211 32.17 -17.04 1.32
CA VAL A 211 31.59 -18.14 2.10
C VAL A 211 31.02 -19.24 1.19
N LEU A 212 30.40 -18.88 0.07
CA LEU A 212 29.91 -19.86 -0.90
C LEU A 212 31.06 -20.68 -1.52
N VAL A 213 32.11 -20.03 -2.01
CA VAL A 213 33.27 -20.74 -2.60
C VAL A 213 33.97 -21.61 -1.55
N CYS A 214 34.21 -21.06 -0.35
CA CYS A 214 34.83 -21.82 0.73
C CYS A 214 33.99 -23.04 1.13
N SER A 215 32.66 -22.90 1.24
CA SER A 215 31.79 -24.02 1.58
C SER A 215 31.79 -25.09 0.49
N LEU A 216 31.73 -24.71 -0.80
CA LEU A 216 31.84 -25.66 -1.92
C LEU A 216 33.17 -26.42 -1.92
N VAL A 217 34.30 -25.73 -1.69
CA VAL A 217 35.62 -26.36 -1.63
C VAL A 217 35.73 -27.31 -0.44
N ILE A 218 35.29 -26.89 0.75
CA ILE A 218 35.32 -27.73 1.96
C ILE A 218 34.44 -28.97 1.76
N THR A 219 33.21 -28.80 1.27
CA THR A 219 32.31 -29.92 0.98
C THR A 219 32.89 -30.86 -0.07
N TYR A 220 33.49 -30.33 -1.13
CA TYR A 220 34.17 -31.14 -2.14
C TYR A 220 35.31 -31.96 -1.54
N CYS A 221 36.18 -31.35 -0.74
CA CYS A 221 37.30 -32.03 -0.09
C CYS A 221 36.85 -33.11 0.90
N ILE A 222 35.81 -32.83 1.70
CA ILE A 222 35.22 -33.81 2.63
C ILE A 222 34.65 -34.99 1.84
N ASN A 223 33.91 -34.73 0.75
CA ASN A 223 33.33 -35.78 -0.08
C ASN A 223 34.42 -36.62 -0.76
N ALA A 224 35.47 -35.99 -1.29
CA ALA A 224 36.59 -36.68 -1.96
C ALA A 224 37.43 -37.54 -1.00
N LYS A 225 37.40 -37.26 0.31
CA LYS A 225 38.13 -38.00 1.34
C LYS A 225 37.20 -38.72 2.32
N ALA A 226 35.92 -38.88 1.98
CA ALA A 226 34.91 -39.43 2.87
C ALA A 226 35.27 -40.82 3.39
N ASP A 227 35.83 -41.70 2.55
CA ASP A 227 36.22 -43.06 2.95
C ASP A 227 37.35 -43.12 4.00
N VAL A 228 38.20 -42.08 4.03
CA VAL A 228 39.29 -41.95 5.03
C VAL A 228 38.80 -41.25 6.29
N LEU A 229 37.93 -40.25 6.13
CA LEU A 229 37.36 -39.47 7.23
C LEU A 229 36.30 -40.27 8.01
N PHE A 230 35.54 -41.12 7.33
CA PHE A 230 34.46 -41.94 7.89
C PHE A 230 34.81 -43.42 7.79
N ILE A 231 35.88 -43.84 8.47
CA ILE A 231 36.17 -45.27 8.63
C ILE A 231 35.12 -45.86 9.58
N ALA A 232 34.23 -46.69 9.05
CA ALA A 232 33.39 -47.55 9.89
C ALA A 232 34.30 -48.57 10.60
N PRO A 233 34.21 -48.73 11.94
CA PRO A 233 34.90 -49.81 12.62
C PRO A 233 34.45 -51.13 12.00
N ARG A 234 35.38 -51.90 11.41
CA ARG A 234 35.11 -53.30 11.05
C ARG A 234 34.83 -54.04 12.35
N GLU A 235 33.59 -54.53 12.52
CA GLU A 235 33.32 -55.55 13.53
C GLU A 235 34.24 -56.75 13.26
N PRO A 236 35.01 -57.24 14.24
CA PRO A 236 35.86 -58.40 14.05
C PRO A 236 35.00 -59.65 13.88
N GLY A 237 34.95 -60.12 12.63
CA GLY A 237 34.64 -61.47 12.16
C GLY A 237 33.74 -62.35 13.03
N SER A 238 32.48 -62.47 12.64
CA SER A 238 31.72 -63.71 12.87
C SER A 238 32.36 -64.83 12.06
N VAL A 239 33.12 -65.70 12.74
CA VAL A 239 33.55 -66.99 12.20
C VAL A 239 32.28 -67.83 12.03
N SER A 240 31.99 -68.23 10.79
CA SER A 240 30.92 -69.19 10.49
C SER A 240 31.56 -70.52 10.08
N PHE A 241 31.19 -71.54 10.87
CA PHE A 241 31.45 -72.99 10.78
C PHE A 241 32.89 -73.47 11.03
#